data_AF-A0A8I2Z7E1-F1
#
_entry.id   AF-A0A8I2Z7E1-F1
#
_cell.length_a   1.000
_cell.length_b   1.000
_cell.length_c   1.000
_cell.angle_alpha   90.00
_cell.angle_beta   90.00
_cell.angle_gamma   90.00
#
_symmetry.space_group_name_H-M   'P 1'
#
loop_
_entity.id
_entity.type
_entity.pdbx_description
1 polymer ?
#
loop_
_entity_poly.entity_id
_entity_poly.type
_entity_poly.pdbx_seq_one_letter_code
_entity_poly.pdbx_strand_id
1 'polypeptide(L)'
;MLLQKHDVAASTPSLFGSVDAELPVSSGRNSGSKPSRHAHSSSAHSSRSFFRSVANLSLVPAHPAGPPLSQADIDLLRDYDNLFRIFYNYHPQLDGVNIADAYVQCKSLLSLADQYDALAVVGPRVDHHLLQFQSRLWKQIAKYPISYLRLGYLARSRVIFQEALIHVVGQWPAGERSLRAALPDGVLDIIEDKVDELEEMITRVESRLFRLSLFTARGDRVTPSTAYLDWLALSLFRQWLAENTGSSAPDHHTSASRNGRHNELQVGPLHPQAPPMAAAGRAFRMLGSPAASLYLSHDDCKRFLKLTPELYSRDNLRRFEKRVDEVKSMAREIVRPLMSSRLELELGGGRSTDAITYLTCVTVSDRDLPWRYES
;
A
#
# COMPACT_ATOMS: atom_id res chain seq x y z
N MET A 1 -11.08 6.46 -64.41
CA MET A 1 -12.42 6.57 -63.79
C MET A 1 -12.35 5.89 -62.43
N LEU A 2 -12.59 6.68 -61.37
CA LEU A 2 -13.16 6.32 -60.06
C LEU A 2 -12.90 4.91 -59.50
N LEU A 3 -12.06 4.84 -58.47
CA LEU A 3 -12.22 3.85 -57.40
C LEU A 3 -12.39 4.59 -56.07
N GLN A 4 -13.49 4.24 -55.44
CA GLN A 4 -14.20 4.91 -54.38
C GLN A 4 -13.55 4.56 -53.02
N LYS A 5 -13.17 5.59 -52.27
CA LYS A 5 -12.65 5.46 -50.90
C LYS A 5 -13.83 5.20 -49.96
N HIS A 6 -13.79 4.12 -49.19
CA HIS A 6 -14.67 3.89 -48.04
C HIS A 6 -13.82 4.04 -46.78
N ASP A 7 -14.01 5.15 -46.07
CA ASP A 7 -13.53 5.34 -44.71
C ASP A 7 -14.57 4.72 -43.76
N VAL A 8 -14.18 3.67 -43.03
CA VAL A 8 -14.95 3.10 -41.91
C VAL A 8 -14.28 3.57 -40.63
N ALA A 9 -14.93 4.49 -39.93
CA ALA A 9 -14.56 4.89 -38.57
C ALA A 9 -14.92 3.76 -37.60
N ALA A 10 -13.90 3.16 -36.98
CA ALA A 10 -14.08 2.19 -35.90
C ALA A 10 -14.31 2.94 -34.57
N SER A 11 -15.51 2.80 -34.03
CA SER A 11 -15.90 3.20 -32.69
C SER A 11 -15.30 2.23 -31.65
N THR A 12 -14.40 2.73 -30.81
CA THR A 12 -13.88 2.00 -29.65
C THR A 12 -14.90 2.00 -28.52
N PRO A 13 -15.23 0.83 -27.92
CA PRO A 13 -16.18 0.74 -26.82
C PRO A 13 -15.56 1.19 -25.49
N SER A 14 -16.33 1.97 -24.72
CA SER A 14 -16.01 2.37 -23.36
C SER A 14 -16.04 1.16 -22.42
N LEU A 15 -14.91 0.94 -21.75
CA LEU A 15 -14.67 -0.06 -20.72
C LEU A 15 -14.96 0.61 -19.36
N PHE A 16 -15.60 -0.11 -18.42
CA PHE A 16 -15.94 0.26 -17.03
C PHE A 16 -17.39 0.74 -16.72
N GLY A 17 -18.30 -0.24 -16.61
CA GLY A 17 -18.86 -0.72 -15.33
C GLY A 17 -19.60 0.25 -14.40
N SER A 18 -20.93 0.17 -14.42
CA SER A 18 -21.86 0.68 -13.40
C SER A 18 -21.66 -0.05 -12.07
N VAL A 19 -21.63 0.67 -10.95
CA VAL A 19 -21.55 0.11 -9.59
C VAL A 19 -22.81 0.51 -8.82
N ASP A 20 -23.83 -0.34 -8.90
CA ASP A 20 -24.96 -0.33 -7.97
C ASP A 20 -24.68 -1.36 -6.88
N ALA A 21 -24.47 -0.88 -5.66
CA ALA A 21 -24.48 -1.68 -4.44
C ALA A 21 -25.29 -0.93 -3.37
N GLU A 22 -26.60 -1.16 -3.35
CA GLU A 22 -27.47 -0.81 -2.24
C GLU A 22 -27.78 -2.04 -1.39
N LEU A 23 -27.76 -1.89 -0.06
CA LEU A 23 -28.74 -2.38 0.93
C LEU A 23 -28.43 -1.71 2.29
N PRO A 24 -29.36 -1.66 3.28
CA PRO A 24 -30.79 -1.34 3.20
C PRO A 24 -31.23 -0.32 4.29
N VAL A 25 -32.30 0.45 4.07
CA VAL A 25 -33.02 1.11 5.17
C VAL A 25 -34.52 0.87 5.06
N SER A 26 -35.05 0.31 6.14
CA SER A 26 -36.45 0.07 6.47
C SER A 26 -37.26 1.36 6.62
N SER A 27 -38.51 1.38 6.12
CA SER A 27 -39.74 1.60 6.93
C SER A 27 -40.98 1.90 6.07
N GLY A 28 -42.11 1.29 6.46
CA GLY A 28 -43.37 2.06 6.61
C GLY A 28 -44.38 2.11 5.45
N ARG A 29 -45.26 1.11 5.44
CA ARG A 29 -46.66 1.08 4.95
C ARG A 29 -47.36 2.45 4.73
N ASN A 30 -48.07 2.63 3.61
CA ASN A 30 -49.55 2.62 3.59
C ASN A 30 -50.20 2.59 2.19
N SER A 31 -51.49 2.26 2.21
CA SER A 31 -52.45 1.79 1.19
C SER A 31 -53.08 2.83 0.22
N GLY A 32 -53.56 2.29 -0.92
CA GLY A 32 -54.74 2.75 -1.69
C GLY A 32 -54.45 3.82 -2.76
N SER A 33 -55.00 3.85 -3.97
CA SER A 33 -56.12 3.14 -4.63
C SER A 33 -56.07 3.48 -6.14
N LYS A 34 -56.60 2.60 -7.01
CA LYS A 34 -56.84 2.88 -8.45
C LYS A 34 -58.15 3.68 -8.61
N PRO A 35 -58.38 4.39 -9.73
CA PRO A 35 -59.00 3.73 -10.90
C PRO A 35 -58.49 4.19 -12.27
N SER A 36 -58.83 3.36 -13.26
CA SER A 36 -58.65 3.51 -14.71
C SER A 36 -59.83 4.28 -15.33
N ARG A 37 -59.63 4.94 -16.49
CA ARG A 37 -60.34 4.67 -17.78
C ARG A 37 -60.19 5.80 -18.83
N HIS A 38 -59.90 5.37 -20.08
CA HIS A 38 -60.35 5.80 -21.43
C HIS A 38 -60.43 7.31 -21.81
N ALA A 39 -60.36 7.78 -23.06
CA ALA A 39 -59.87 7.38 -24.39
C ALA A 39 -60.32 8.52 -25.36
N HIS A 40 -59.74 8.59 -26.58
CA HIS A 40 -60.19 9.33 -27.79
C HIS A 40 -60.01 10.88 -27.77
N SER A 41 -59.76 11.62 -28.86
CA SER A 41 -59.54 11.38 -30.30
C SER A 41 -59.17 12.72 -30.97
N SER A 42 -58.31 12.65 -32.00
CA SER A 42 -58.34 13.41 -33.28
C SER A 42 -58.32 14.95 -33.37
N SER A 43 -57.49 15.39 -34.34
CA SER A 43 -57.73 16.42 -35.39
C SER A 43 -56.86 17.70 -35.39
N ALA A 44 -55.83 17.63 -36.23
CA ALA A 44 -55.47 18.51 -37.36
C ALA A 44 -55.69 20.04 -37.33
N HIS A 45 -54.62 20.72 -37.76
CA HIS A 45 -54.50 22.00 -38.49
C HIS A 45 -54.83 23.33 -37.79
N SER A 46 -53.80 24.18 -37.66
CA SER A 46 -53.79 25.46 -38.40
C SER A 46 -52.41 26.11 -38.39
N SER A 47 -51.80 26.17 -39.56
CA SER A 47 -50.65 27.03 -39.89
C SER A 47 -51.13 28.46 -40.08
N ARG A 48 -50.81 29.39 -39.16
CA ARG A 48 -50.80 30.85 -39.40
C ARG A 48 -50.36 31.60 -38.14
N SER A 49 -49.07 31.91 -38.04
CA SER A 49 -48.55 33.02 -37.22
C SER A 49 -47.07 33.31 -37.54
N PHE A 50 -46.77 33.52 -38.81
CA PHE A 50 -45.59 34.31 -39.19
C PHE A 50 -46.05 35.77 -39.16
N PHE A 51 -45.25 36.66 -38.55
CA PHE A 51 -45.49 38.10 -38.36
C PHE A 51 -46.37 38.52 -37.18
N ARG A 52 -45.76 38.56 -35.98
CA ARG A 52 -45.80 39.70 -35.04
C ARG A 52 -45.13 39.30 -33.72
N SER A 53 -43.92 39.78 -33.47
CA SER A 53 -43.46 40.20 -32.12
C SER A 53 -42.01 40.72 -32.22
N VAL A 54 -41.85 42.02 -32.40
CA VAL A 54 -40.60 42.77 -32.12
C VAL A 54 -40.83 43.75 -30.97
N ALA A 55 -41.55 43.28 -29.94
CA ALA A 55 -41.89 44.07 -28.77
C ALA A 55 -41.89 43.20 -27.51
N ASN A 56 -40.80 42.48 -27.28
CA ASN A 56 -40.55 41.90 -25.96
C ASN A 56 -39.04 41.67 -25.73
N LEU A 57 -38.28 42.76 -25.57
CA LEU A 57 -36.89 42.71 -25.11
C LEU A 57 -36.77 42.88 -23.58
N SER A 58 -37.88 42.82 -22.84
CA SER A 58 -37.93 43.11 -21.40
C SER A 58 -38.47 41.97 -20.53
N LEU A 59 -38.72 40.80 -21.10
CA LEU A 59 -39.00 39.58 -20.33
C LEU A 59 -38.11 38.48 -20.87
N VAL A 60 -36.96 38.27 -20.22
CA VAL A 60 -36.30 36.97 -20.25
C VAL A 60 -37.30 36.00 -19.61
N PRO A 61 -37.88 35.05 -20.36
CA PRO A 61 -38.59 33.96 -19.73
C PRO A 61 -37.55 33.27 -18.85
N ALA A 62 -37.84 33.10 -17.56
CA ALA A 62 -37.05 32.21 -16.72
C ALA A 62 -36.94 30.89 -17.48
N HIS A 63 -35.75 30.59 -18.00
CA HIS A 63 -35.48 29.29 -18.58
C HIS A 63 -35.93 28.27 -17.55
N PRO A 64 -36.68 27.22 -17.92
CA PRO A 64 -36.83 26.09 -17.00
C PRO A 64 -35.40 25.69 -16.66
N ALA A 65 -35.03 25.84 -15.39
CA ALA A 65 -33.70 25.50 -14.92
C ALA A 65 -33.43 24.10 -15.48
N GLY A 66 -32.39 23.98 -16.31
CA GLY A 66 -31.97 22.68 -16.80
C GLY A 66 -31.78 21.73 -15.60
N PRO A 67 -31.75 20.42 -15.84
CA PRO A 67 -31.48 19.47 -14.75
C PRO A 67 -30.26 19.97 -13.96
N PRO A 68 -30.31 19.96 -12.61
CA PRO A 68 -29.19 20.43 -11.80
C PRO A 68 -27.93 19.67 -12.21
N LEU A 69 -26.80 20.38 -12.27
CA LEU A 69 -25.51 19.77 -12.62
C LEU A 69 -25.25 18.55 -11.73
N SER A 70 -24.71 17.49 -12.32
CA SER A 70 -24.30 16.33 -11.55
C SER A 70 -23.13 16.68 -10.64
N GLN A 71 -22.94 15.93 -9.56
CA GLN A 71 -21.79 16.14 -8.67
C GLN A 71 -20.45 16.00 -9.43
N ALA A 72 -20.37 15.07 -10.39
CA ALA A 72 -19.19 14.90 -11.22
C ALA A 72 -18.88 16.13 -12.09
N ASP A 73 -19.92 16.78 -12.63
CA ASP A 73 -19.75 18.01 -13.41
C ASP A 73 -19.27 19.16 -12.52
N ILE A 74 -19.80 19.25 -11.29
CA ILE A 74 -19.37 20.26 -10.30
C ILE A 74 -17.91 20.06 -9.92
N ASP A 75 -17.50 18.81 -9.64
CA ASP A 75 -16.11 18.48 -9.31
C ASP A 75 -15.16 18.78 -10.49
N LEU A 76 -15.59 18.45 -11.72
CA LEU A 76 -14.81 18.74 -12.92
C LEU A 76 -14.66 20.26 -13.14
N LEU A 77 -15.73 21.04 -12.97
CA LEU A 77 -15.68 22.50 -13.07
C LEU A 77 -14.75 23.12 -12.03
N ARG A 78 -14.76 22.61 -10.79
CA ARG A 78 -13.81 23.01 -9.74
C ARG A 78 -12.38 22.71 -10.15
N ASP A 79 -12.12 21.55 -10.73
CA ASP A 79 -10.76 21.16 -11.13
C ASP A 79 -10.25 22.02 -12.29
N TYR A 80 -11.11 22.38 -13.25
CA TYR A 80 -10.77 23.37 -14.28
C TYR A 80 -10.50 24.75 -13.70
N ASP A 81 -11.33 25.24 -12.77
CA ASP A 81 -11.09 26.52 -12.09
C ASP A 81 -9.73 26.52 -11.39
N ASN A 82 -9.41 25.44 -10.67
CA ASN A 82 -8.12 25.27 -10.01
C ASN A 82 -6.94 25.18 -11.00
N LEU A 83 -7.11 24.50 -12.13
CA LEU A 83 -6.10 24.43 -13.19
C LEU A 83 -5.78 25.83 -13.73
N PHE A 84 -6.80 26.61 -14.08
CA PHE A 84 -6.62 27.97 -14.57
C PHE A 84 -6.04 28.89 -13.48
N ARG A 85 -6.52 28.79 -12.23
CA ARG A 85 -5.92 29.52 -11.11
C ARG A 85 -4.42 29.30 -11.06
N ILE A 86 -3.97 28.04 -11.11
CA ILE A 86 -2.55 27.70 -11.06
C ILE A 86 -1.78 28.30 -12.25
N PHE A 87 -2.32 28.20 -13.48
CA PHE A 87 -1.70 28.79 -14.67
C PHE A 87 -1.54 30.32 -14.58
N TYR A 88 -2.50 30.98 -13.92
CA TYR A 88 -2.44 32.42 -13.65
C TYR A 88 -1.78 32.76 -12.30
N ASN A 89 -1.04 31.82 -11.70
CA ASN A 89 -0.32 31.99 -10.42
C ASN A 89 -1.20 32.33 -9.21
N TYR A 90 -2.48 32.01 -9.24
CA TYR A 90 -3.37 32.02 -8.08
C TYR A 90 -3.30 30.70 -7.32
N HIS A 91 -3.59 30.76 -6.02
CA HIS A 91 -3.68 29.57 -5.18
C HIS A 91 -4.90 28.72 -5.56
N PRO A 92 -4.76 27.39 -5.69
CA PRO A 92 -5.90 26.51 -5.88
C PRO A 92 -6.75 26.46 -4.61
N GLN A 93 -8.05 26.30 -4.79
CA GLN A 93 -9.03 26.13 -3.73
C GLN A 93 -9.18 24.63 -3.44
N LEU A 94 -8.31 24.13 -2.57
CA LEU A 94 -8.29 22.74 -2.08
C LEU A 94 -8.61 22.72 -0.58
N ASP A 95 -9.19 21.62 -0.11
CA ASP A 95 -9.53 21.45 1.31
C ASP A 95 -8.26 21.38 2.19
N GLY A 96 -8.06 22.36 3.07
CA GLY A 96 -6.92 22.38 4.01
C GLY A 96 -7.17 21.69 5.35
N VAL A 97 -8.37 21.16 5.59
CA VAL A 97 -8.82 20.62 6.89
C VAL A 97 -8.94 19.10 6.81
N ASN A 98 -9.70 18.59 5.85
CA ASN A 98 -9.95 17.16 5.68
C ASN A 98 -9.01 16.54 4.64
N ILE A 99 -8.08 15.71 5.10
CA ILE A 99 -7.10 15.04 4.24
C ILE A 99 -7.75 14.06 3.24
N ALA A 100 -8.91 13.47 3.57
CA ALA A 100 -9.59 12.56 2.66
C ALA A 100 -10.17 13.32 1.45
N ASP A 101 -10.81 14.45 1.70
CA ASP A 101 -11.37 15.30 0.65
C ASP A 101 -10.25 15.97 -0.15
N ALA A 102 -9.21 16.47 0.54
CA ALA A 102 -8.00 17.01 -0.09
C ALA A 102 -7.35 16.00 -1.04
N TYR A 103 -7.23 14.73 -0.62
CA TYR A 103 -6.70 13.65 -1.45
C TYR A 103 -7.53 13.46 -2.73
N VAL A 104 -8.86 13.41 -2.62
CA VAL A 104 -9.76 13.23 -3.78
C VAL A 104 -9.62 14.41 -4.74
N GLN A 105 -9.66 15.65 -4.23
CA GLN A 105 -9.53 16.87 -5.02
C GLN A 105 -8.16 16.99 -5.70
N CYS A 106 -7.07 16.69 -4.98
CA CYS A 106 -5.72 16.68 -5.54
C CYS A 106 -5.59 15.62 -6.64
N LYS A 107 -6.15 14.43 -6.42
CA LYS A 107 -6.11 13.34 -7.39
C LYS A 107 -6.84 13.70 -8.68
N SER A 108 -8.03 14.28 -8.60
CA SER A 108 -8.82 14.65 -9.77
C SER A 108 -8.18 15.82 -10.53
N LEU A 109 -7.69 16.85 -9.82
CA LEU A 109 -6.92 17.96 -10.40
C LEU A 109 -5.64 17.49 -11.11
N LEU A 110 -4.86 16.60 -10.50
CA LEU A 110 -3.65 16.04 -11.13
C LEU A 110 -4.00 15.18 -12.35
N SER A 111 -5.09 14.42 -12.29
CA SER A 111 -5.56 13.62 -13.44
C SER A 111 -6.00 14.52 -14.60
N LEU A 112 -6.58 15.68 -14.31
CA LEU A 112 -6.89 16.69 -15.32
C LEU A 112 -5.60 17.30 -15.88
N ALA A 113 -4.65 17.67 -15.03
CA ALA A 113 -3.38 18.26 -15.44
C ALA A 113 -2.54 17.31 -16.31
N ASP A 114 -2.54 16.01 -16.02
CA ASP A 114 -1.87 14.97 -16.83
C ASP A 114 -2.38 14.94 -18.27
N GLN A 115 -3.70 15.07 -18.48
CA GLN A 115 -4.32 15.11 -19.82
C GLN A 115 -3.84 16.31 -20.66
N TYR A 116 -3.42 17.39 -20.01
CA TYR A 116 -2.91 18.61 -20.65
C TYR A 116 -1.38 18.74 -20.57
N ASP A 117 -0.66 17.69 -20.15
CA ASP A 117 0.79 17.70 -19.91
C ASP A 117 1.24 18.87 -19.00
N ALA A 118 0.40 19.18 -18.01
CA ALA A 118 0.56 20.34 -17.12
C ALA A 118 1.11 19.97 -15.73
N LEU A 119 1.54 18.71 -15.52
CA LEU A 119 2.00 18.23 -14.22
C LEU A 119 3.21 19.01 -13.68
N ALA A 120 4.09 19.51 -14.55
CA ALA A 120 5.23 20.33 -14.13
C ALA A 120 4.80 21.64 -13.43
N VAL A 121 3.64 22.18 -13.79
CA VAL A 121 3.12 23.45 -13.24
C VAL A 121 2.17 23.20 -12.06
N VAL A 122 1.31 22.19 -12.17
CA VAL A 122 0.29 21.86 -11.17
C VAL A 122 0.87 21.07 -9.99
N GLY A 123 1.79 20.16 -10.27
CA GLY A 123 2.41 19.27 -9.28
C GLY A 123 2.97 20.01 -8.07
N PRO A 124 3.84 21.03 -8.23
CA PRO A 124 4.40 21.78 -7.10
C PRO A 124 3.35 22.46 -6.21
N ARG A 125 2.20 22.89 -6.77
CA ARG A 125 1.12 23.51 -6.00
C ARG A 125 0.36 22.48 -5.16
N VAL A 126 0.11 21.30 -5.73
CA VAL A 126 -0.52 20.17 -5.04
C VAL A 126 0.41 19.61 -3.97
N ASP A 127 1.70 19.44 -4.29
CA ASP A 127 2.72 19.01 -3.33
C ASP A 127 2.77 19.94 -2.12
N HIS A 128 2.90 21.25 -2.36
CA HIS A 128 2.91 22.24 -1.29
C HIS A 128 1.66 22.14 -0.40
N HIS A 129 0.48 21.98 -1.01
CA HIS A 129 -0.78 21.84 -0.26
C HIS A 129 -0.80 20.57 0.61
N LEU A 130 -0.42 19.41 0.04
CA LEU A 130 -0.42 18.14 0.78
C LEU A 130 0.58 18.16 1.93
N LEU A 131 1.78 18.73 1.73
CA LEU A 131 2.81 18.82 2.77
C LEU A 131 2.37 19.66 3.98
N GLN A 132 1.37 20.54 3.85
CA GLN A 132 0.81 21.28 4.99
C GLN A 132 0.12 20.38 6.03
N PHE A 133 -0.30 19.16 5.66
CA PHE A 133 -0.90 18.20 6.60
C PHE A 133 0.13 17.55 7.54
N GLN A 134 1.44 17.64 7.23
CA GLN A 134 2.54 17.20 8.10
C GLN A 134 2.34 15.76 8.59
N SER A 135 2.42 15.51 9.91
CA SER A 135 2.28 14.16 10.50
C SER A 135 0.97 13.44 10.16
N ARG A 136 -0.11 14.15 9.82
CA ARG A 136 -1.38 13.54 9.38
C ARG A 136 -1.21 12.89 8.00
N LEU A 137 -0.43 13.51 7.12
CA LEU A 137 -0.12 12.97 5.80
C LEU A 137 0.67 11.67 5.92
N TRP A 138 1.75 11.67 6.70
CA TRP A 138 2.61 10.49 6.85
C TRP A 138 1.86 9.27 7.37
N LYS A 139 0.91 9.46 8.29
CA LYS A 139 0.02 8.39 8.76
C LYS A 139 -0.90 7.87 7.65
N GLN A 140 -1.40 8.72 6.77
CA GLN A 140 -2.21 8.31 5.63
C GLN A 140 -1.38 7.58 4.57
N ILE A 141 -0.15 8.04 4.30
CA ILE A 141 0.75 7.35 3.36
C ILE A 141 1.05 5.94 3.86
N ALA A 142 1.41 5.76 5.12
CA ALA A 142 1.65 4.43 5.70
C ALA A 142 0.41 3.51 5.65
N LYS A 143 -0.80 4.09 5.72
CA LYS A 143 -2.07 3.34 5.65
C LYS A 143 -2.46 2.96 4.23
N TYR A 144 -2.18 3.82 3.24
CA TYR A 144 -2.58 3.66 1.85
C TYR A 144 -1.41 3.92 0.88
N PRO A 145 -0.31 3.16 0.98
CA PRO A 145 0.95 3.50 0.32
C PRO A 145 0.83 3.50 -1.21
N ILE A 146 0.11 2.56 -1.83
CA ILE A 146 -0.09 2.49 -3.28
C ILE A 146 -0.81 3.74 -3.82
N SER A 147 -1.85 4.17 -3.12
CA SER A 147 -2.64 5.36 -3.48
C SER A 147 -1.79 6.63 -3.45
N TYR A 148 -0.99 6.80 -2.40
CA TYR A 148 -0.10 7.94 -2.26
C TYR A 148 1.16 7.86 -3.12
N LEU A 149 1.61 6.65 -3.49
CA LEU A 149 2.69 6.47 -4.46
C LEU A 149 2.28 7.01 -5.83
N ARG A 150 1.07 6.67 -6.29
CA ARG A 150 0.50 7.22 -7.54
C ARG A 150 0.30 8.73 -7.45
N LEU A 151 -0.22 9.21 -6.33
CA LEU A 151 -0.41 10.65 -6.13
C LEU A 151 0.91 11.41 -6.14
N GLY A 152 1.93 10.90 -5.43
CA GLY A 152 3.28 11.46 -5.41
C GLY A 152 3.94 11.44 -6.77
N TYR A 153 3.70 10.38 -7.56
CA TYR A 153 4.15 10.28 -8.94
C TYR A 153 3.57 11.40 -9.83
N LEU A 154 2.24 11.55 -9.83
CA LEU A 154 1.58 12.59 -10.63
C LEU A 154 1.95 14.00 -10.16
N ALA A 155 2.03 14.22 -8.84
CA ALA A 155 2.43 15.50 -8.28
C ALA A 155 3.91 15.84 -8.52
N ARG A 156 4.72 14.88 -8.98
CA ARG A 156 6.19 14.94 -9.01
C ARG A 156 6.78 15.33 -7.64
N SER A 157 6.11 14.87 -6.57
CA SER A 157 6.51 15.13 -5.20
C SER A 157 7.55 14.11 -4.77
N ARG A 158 8.81 14.57 -4.62
CA ARG A 158 9.91 13.73 -4.13
C ARG A 158 9.57 13.09 -2.77
N VAL A 159 9.09 13.90 -1.83
CA VAL A 159 8.91 13.47 -0.44
C VAL A 159 7.78 12.45 -0.32
N ILE A 160 6.63 12.73 -0.95
CA ILE A 160 5.47 11.83 -0.92
C ILE A 160 5.78 10.53 -1.65
N PHE A 161 6.44 10.61 -2.80
CA PHE A 161 6.83 9.43 -3.58
C PHE A 161 7.81 8.56 -2.81
N GLN A 162 8.88 9.14 -2.24
CA GLN A 162 9.86 8.41 -1.45
C GLN A 162 9.24 7.73 -0.22
N GLU A 163 8.43 8.46 0.55
CA GLU A 163 7.75 7.91 1.74
C GLU A 163 6.88 6.70 1.34
N ALA A 164 6.04 6.87 0.30
CA ALA A 164 5.15 5.81 -0.17
C ALA A 164 5.91 4.61 -0.74
N LEU A 165 6.99 4.85 -1.49
CA LEU A 165 7.80 3.80 -2.12
C LEU A 165 8.45 2.89 -1.07
N ILE A 166 8.98 3.45 0.02
CA ILE A 166 9.57 2.66 1.11
C ILE A 166 8.54 1.71 1.71
N HIS A 167 7.30 2.18 1.93
CA HIS A 167 6.22 1.33 2.43
C HIS A 167 5.81 0.24 1.44
N VAL A 168 5.75 0.55 0.14
CA VAL A 168 5.43 -0.43 -0.91
C VAL A 168 6.49 -1.52 -0.99
N VAL A 169 7.78 -1.14 -1.05
CA VAL A 169 8.88 -2.10 -1.14
C VAL A 169 8.94 -2.99 0.10
N GLY A 170 8.79 -2.42 1.30
CA GLY A 170 8.79 -3.19 2.54
C GLY A 170 7.64 -4.20 2.66
N GLN A 171 6.53 -3.95 1.95
CA GLN A 171 5.35 -4.82 1.94
C GLN A 171 5.30 -5.78 0.74
N TRP A 172 6.28 -5.73 -0.17
CA TRP A 172 6.28 -6.53 -1.39
C TRP A 172 6.15 -8.04 -1.11
N PRO A 173 5.37 -8.80 -1.92
CA PRO A 173 4.59 -8.40 -3.11
C PRO A 173 3.14 -7.98 -2.81
N ALA A 174 2.82 -7.51 -1.60
CA ALA A 174 1.46 -7.12 -1.26
C ALA A 174 0.97 -5.97 -2.17
N GLY A 175 -0.16 -6.19 -2.85
CA GLY A 175 -0.74 -5.19 -3.74
C GLY A 175 -0.06 -5.03 -5.11
N GLU A 176 0.86 -5.94 -5.47
CA GLU A 176 1.53 -6.00 -6.77
C GLU A 176 0.56 -5.89 -7.96
N ARG A 177 -0.55 -6.64 -7.94
CA ARG A 177 -1.56 -6.55 -9.02
C ARG A 177 -2.15 -5.14 -9.16
N SER A 178 -2.39 -4.47 -8.04
CA SER A 178 -2.90 -3.11 -8.01
C SER A 178 -1.86 -2.10 -8.48
N LEU A 179 -0.58 -2.31 -8.13
CA LEU A 179 0.54 -1.49 -8.60
C LEU A 179 0.66 -1.58 -10.13
N ARG A 180 0.65 -2.80 -10.69
CA ARG A 180 0.72 -3.00 -12.15
C ARG A 180 -0.45 -2.38 -12.91
N ALA A 181 -1.63 -2.32 -12.29
CA ALA A 181 -2.80 -1.68 -12.90
C ALA A 181 -2.79 -0.15 -12.78
N ALA A 182 -2.04 0.41 -11.82
CA ALA A 182 -2.16 1.82 -11.42
C ALA A 182 -0.96 2.69 -11.79
N LEU A 183 0.21 2.10 -12.03
CA LEU A 183 1.48 2.81 -12.24
C LEU A 183 2.13 2.42 -13.57
N PRO A 184 2.92 3.32 -14.19
CA PRO A 184 3.70 3.00 -15.38
C PRO A 184 4.81 1.98 -15.11
N ASP A 185 5.23 1.26 -16.15
CA ASP A 185 6.26 0.22 -16.07
C ASP A 185 7.57 0.73 -15.47
N GLY A 186 8.03 1.93 -15.84
CA GLY A 186 9.26 2.49 -15.26
C GLY A 186 9.22 2.70 -13.74
N VAL A 187 8.03 2.86 -13.13
CA VAL A 187 7.89 2.89 -11.66
C VAL A 187 7.93 1.49 -11.07
N LEU A 188 7.40 0.49 -11.79
CA LEU A 188 7.50 -0.91 -11.39
C LEU A 188 8.95 -1.39 -11.42
N ASP A 189 9.71 -1.03 -12.46
CA ASP A 189 11.14 -1.35 -12.57
C ASP A 189 11.91 -0.82 -11.33
N ILE A 190 11.63 0.43 -10.92
CA ILE A 190 12.23 1.01 -9.69
C ILE A 190 11.82 0.21 -8.44
N ILE A 191 10.56 -0.23 -8.34
CA ILE A 191 10.10 -1.03 -7.19
C ILE A 191 10.84 -2.37 -7.16
N GLU A 192 10.92 -3.07 -8.29
CA GLU A 192 11.56 -4.37 -8.42
C GLU A 192 13.07 -4.26 -8.10
N ASP A 193 13.77 -3.25 -8.63
CA ASP A 193 15.17 -2.97 -8.28
C ASP A 193 15.35 -2.76 -6.76
N LYS A 194 14.44 -2.01 -6.11
CA LYS A 194 14.51 -1.76 -4.66
C LYS A 194 14.14 -2.97 -3.82
N VAL A 195 13.25 -3.84 -4.31
CA VAL A 195 12.94 -5.12 -3.70
C VAL A 195 14.19 -6.00 -3.71
N ASP A 196 14.87 -6.10 -4.84
CA ASP A 196 16.11 -6.89 -4.97
C ASP A 196 17.22 -6.35 -4.05
N GLU A 197 17.40 -5.03 -3.97
CA GLU A 197 18.33 -4.39 -3.02
C GLU A 197 18.00 -4.79 -1.56
N LEU A 198 16.71 -4.81 -1.20
CA LEU A 198 16.26 -5.16 0.14
C LEU A 198 16.45 -6.67 0.43
N GLU A 199 16.15 -7.54 -0.53
CA GLU A 199 16.38 -8.98 -0.41
C GLU A 199 17.86 -9.32 -0.23
N GLU A 200 18.75 -8.63 -0.94
CA GLU A 200 20.19 -8.81 -0.77
C GLU A 200 20.64 -8.41 0.64
N MET A 201 20.12 -7.29 1.17
CA MET A 201 20.40 -6.86 2.55
C MET A 201 19.89 -7.87 3.58
N ILE A 202 18.66 -8.37 3.41
CA ILE A 202 18.08 -9.41 4.27
C ILE A 202 18.95 -10.66 4.25
N THR A 203 19.30 -11.18 3.07
CA THR A 203 20.12 -12.38 2.87
C THR A 203 21.49 -12.24 3.55
N ARG A 204 22.12 -11.07 3.41
CA ARG A 204 23.41 -10.77 4.05
C ARG A 204 23.31 -10.81 5.57
N VAL A 205 22.26 -10.22 6.15
CA VAL A 205 22.02 -10.19 7.59
C VAL A 205 21.66 -11.57 8.13
N GLU A 206 20.77 -12.28 7.45
CA GLU A 206 20.36 -13.65 7.79
C GLU A 206 21.56 -14.60 7.80
N SER A 207 22.40 -14.54 6.76
CA SER A 207 23.63 -15.34 6.66
C SER A 207 24.60 -15.07 7.82
N ARG A 208 24.67 -13.82 8.32
CA ARG A 208 25.47 -13.48 9.51
C ARG A 208 24.83 -14.00 10.79
N LEU A 209 23.51 -13.93 10.93
CA LEU A 209 22.78 -14.46 12.09
C LEU A 209 22.95 -15.98 12.22
N PHE A 210 22.83 -16.74 11.14
CA PHE A 210 23.02 -18.20 11.20
C PHE A 210 24.46 -18.61 11.53
N ARG A 211 25.45 -17.81 11.09
CA ARG A 211 26.88 -18.03 11.41
C ARG A 211 27.29 -17.55 12.80
N LEU A 212 26.41 -16.85 13.52
CA LEU A 212 26.66 -16.41 14.90
C LEU A 212 27.14 -17.59 15.74
N SER A 213 28.23 -17.37 16.48
CA SER A 213 28.86 -18.38 17.33
C SER A 213 29.23 -17.75 18.67
N LEU A 214 29.01 -18.49 19.74
CA LEU A 214 29.52 -18.15 21.07
C LEU A 214 30.94 -18.72 21.26
N PHE A 215 31.70 -18.09 22.15
CA PHE A 215 33.03 -18.55 22.54
C PHE A 215 33.06 -18.82 24.04
N THR A 216 33.81 -19.86 24.42
CA THR A 216 34.08 -20.16 25.83
C THR A 216 35.02 -19.13 26.41
N ALA A 217 35.17 -19.09 27.75
CA ALA A 217 36.14 -18.21 28.41
C ALA A 217 37.60 -18.46 27.96
N ARG A 218 37.88 -19.65 27.39
CA ARG A 218 39.20 -20.02 26.85
C ARG A 218 39.42 -19.57 25.40
N GLY A 219 38.39 -19.01 24.76
CA GLY A 219 38.43 -18.60 23.35
C GLY A 219 38.03 -19.70 22.35
N ASP A 220 37.75 -20.92 22.82
CA ASP A 220 37.28 -22.00 21.95
C ASP A 220 35.83 -21.77 21.52
N ARG A 221 35.50 -22.14 20.27
CA ARG A 221 34.13 -22.09 19.77
C ARG A 221 33.22 -23.02 20.58
N VAL A 222 32.02 -22.55 20.89
CA VAL A 222 30.99 -23.35 21.55
C VAL A 222 30.49 -24.45 20.60
N THR A 223 30.64 -25.69 21.05
CA THR A 223 30.20 -26.92 20.39
C THR A 223 29.59 -27.86 21.44
N PRO A 224 28.88 -28.93 21.04
CA PRO A 224 28.33 -29.89 22.00
C PRO A 224 29.39 -30.50 22.94
N SER A 225 30.63 -30.66 22.45
CA SER A 225 31.74 -31.24 23.22
C SER A 225 32.46 -30.25 24.12
N THR A 226 32.45 -28.94 23.80
CA THR A 226 33.18 -27.92 24.56
C THR A 226 32.34 -27.27 25.65
N ALA A 227 31.10 -26.91 25.34
CA ALA A 227 30.19 -26.23 26.25
C ALA A 227 28.74 -26.53 25.88
N TYR A 228 28.24 -27.68 26.31
CA TYR A 228 26.93 -28.19 25.91
C TYR A 228 25.76 -27.24 26.26
N LEU A 229 25.76 -26.62 27.44
CA LEU A 229 24.71 -25.68 27.85
C LEU A 229 24.69 -24.41 26.99
N ASP A 230 25.86 -23.86 26.68
CA ASP A 230 26.00 -22.69 25.80
C ASP A 230 25.60 -23.04 24.37
N TRP A 231 25.93 -24.25 23.92
CA TRP A 231 25.54 -24.77 22.62
C TRP A 231 24.02 -24.93 22.52
N LEU A 232 23.37 -25.42 23.57
CA LEU A 232 21.90 -25.49 23.65
C LEU A 232 21.26 -24.11 23.51
N ALA A 233 21.83 -23.07 24.12
CA ALA A 233 21.31 -21.70 23.99
C ALA A 233 21.40 -21.19 22.55
N LEU A 234 22.52 -21.45 21.88
CA LEU A 234 22.73 -21.12 20.47
C LEU A 234 21.79 -21.92 19.54
N SER A 235 21.57 -23.20 19.84
CA SER A 235 20.65 -24.07 19.09
C SER A 235 19.20 -23.60 19.21
N LEU A 236 18.75 -23.24 20.43
CA LEU A 236 17.42 -22.68 20.64
C LEU A 236 17.23 -21.37 19.87
N PHE A 237 18.23 -20.49 19.86
CA PHE A 237 18.17 -19.25 19.08
C PHE A 237 18.07 -19.50 17.58
N ARG A 238 18.88 -20.43 17.04
CA ARG A 238 18.84 -20.78 15.60
C ARG A 238 17.53 -21.43 15.19
N GLN A 239 16.94 -22.26 16.06
CA GLN A 239 15.62 -22.82 15.84
C GLN A 239 14.58 -21.70 15.76
N TRP A 240 14.55 -20.80 16.75
CA TRP A 240 13.65 -19.65 16.72
C TRP A 240 13.84 -18.81 15.46
N LEU A 241 15.10 -18.56 15.06
CA LEU A 241 15.40 -17.80 13.84
C LEU A 241 14.82 -18.49 12.61
N ALA A 242 15.08 -19.79 12.43
CA ALA A 242 14.57 -20.56 11.30
C ALA A 242 13.03 -20.60 11.26
N GLU A 243 12.36 -20.71 12.41
CA GLU A 243 10.89 -20.69 12.50
C GLU A 243 10.28 -19.32 12.19
N ASN A 244 11.03 -18.23 12.39
CA ASN A 244 10.52 -16.86 12.26
C ASN A 244 10.99 -16.14 10.97
N THR A 245 12.10 -16.56 10.35
CA THR A 245 12.59 -16.02 9.07
C THR A 245 12.40 -16.99 7.90
N GLY A 246 12.37 -18.29 8.16
CA GLY A 246 12.17 -19.31 7.14
C GLY A 246 10.73 -19.37 6.65
N SER A 247 10.55 -19.82 5.41
CA SER A 247 9.26 -20.27 4.92
C SER A 247 8.77 -21.36 5.87
N SER A 248 7.63 -21.14 6.53
CA SER A 248 6.88 -22.26 7.06
C SER A 248 6.56 -23.16 5.86
N ALA A 249 7.33 -24.23 5.68
CA ALA A 249 6.97 -25.27 4.75
C ALA A 249 5.55 -25.69 5.16
N PRO A 250 4.59 -25.80 4.23
CA PRO A 250 3.28 -26.30 4.60
C PRO A 250 3.50 -27.68 5.21
N ASP A 251 3.19 -27.81 6.50
CA ASP A 251 3.10 -29.09 7.18
C ASP A 251 2.17 -29.97 6.35
N HIS A 252 2.75 -30.93 5.64
CA HIS A 252 2.02 -32.01 5.00
C HIS A 252 1.57 -33.00 6.10
N HIS A 253 0.91 -32.51 7.14
CA HIS A 253 0.15 -33.35 8.06
C HIS A 253 -1.16 -33.70 7.38
N THR A 254 -1.06 -34.78 6.61
CA THR A 254 -2.12 -35.62 6.06
C THR A 254 -3.25 -35.82 7.08
N SER A 255 -4.25 -34.94 7.04
CA SER A 255 -5.58 -35.29 7.53
C SER A 255 -6.20 -36.20 6.48
N ALA A 256 -6.05 -37.51 6.68
CA ALA A 256 -6.72 -38.52 5.89
C ALA A 256 -8.24 -38.38 6.08
N SER A 257 -8.87 -37.56 5.26
CA SER A 257 -10.32 -37.56 5.05
C SER A 257 -10.62 -38.27 3.75
N ARG A 258 -11.09 -39.51 3.88
CA ARG A 258 -11.72 -40.28 2.81
C ARG A 258 -12.90 -39.50 2.25
N ASN A 259 -12.81 -39.03 1.00
CA ASN A 259 -13.86 -39.23 -0.01
C ASN A 259 -13.49 -38.63 -1.37
N GLY A 260 -13.30 -39.53 -2.35
CA GLY A 260 -14.08 -39.52 -3.59
C GLY A 260 -13.89 -38.39 -4.63
N ARG A 261 -13.28 -38.81 -5.75
CA ARG A 261 -13.52 -38.45 -7.17
C ARG A 261 -12.51 -37.54 -7.86
N HIS A 262 -11.98 -38.11 -8.95
CA HIS A 262 -11.02 -37.60 -9.91
C HIS A 262 -11.51 -36.35 -10.63
N ASN A 263 -10.62 -35.36 -10.78
CA ASN A 263 -10.49 -34.63 -12.05
C ASN A 263 -9.04 -34.15 -12.17
N GLU A 264 -8.31 -34.69 -13.16
CA GLU A 264 -6.94 -34.33 -13.51
C GLU A 264 -6.92 -32.96 -14.21
N LEU A 265 -6.33 -31.96 -13.55
CA LEU A 265 -5.80 -30.77 -14.19
C LEU A 265 -4.41 -30.49 -13.62
N GLN A 266 -3.40 -30.92 -14.38
CA GLN A 266 -2.06 -30.37 -14.53
C GLN A 266 -1.61 -29.34 -13.48
N VAL A 267 -0.95 -29.82 -12.42
CA VAL A 267 -0.22 -28.99 -11.47
C VAL A 267 1.22 -28.84 -11.97
N GLY A 268 1.55 -27.66 -12.51
CA GLY A 268 2.95 -27.26 -12.74
C GLY A 268 3.71 -27.17 -11.41
N PRO A 269 5.05 -27.25 -11.40
CA PRO A 269 5.83 -27.28 -10.18
C PRO A 269 5.66 -25.97 -9.41
N LEU A 270 4.88 -26.02 -8.33
CA LEU A 270 4.76 -24.98 -7.31
C LEU A 270 6.16 -24.69 -6.79
N HIS A 271 6.76 -23.58 -7.24
CA HIS A 271 7.91 -23.01 -6.57
C HIS A 271 7.51 -22.73 -5.12
N PRO A 272 8.34 -23.07 -4.13
CA PRO A 272 8.08 -22.68 -2.76
C PRO A 272 8.01 -21.15 -2.75
N GLN A 273 6.81 -20.59 -2.57
CA GLN A 273 6.66 -19.15 -2.43
C GLN A 273 7.50 -18.75 -1.22
N ALA A 274 8.54 -17.94 -1.46
CA ALA A 274 9.30 -17.31 -0.40
C ALA A 274 8.31 -16.63 0.55
N PRO A 275 8.55 -16.68 1.88
CA PRO A 275 7.67 -16.02 2.83
C PRO A 275 7.55 -14.55 2.41
N PRO A 276 6.35 -13.94 2.53
CA PRO A 276 6.21 -12.53 2.24
C PRO A 276 7.28 -11.76 3.02
N MET A 277 8.00 -10.86 2.38
CA MET A 277 9.09 -10.10 2.99
C MET A 277 8.67 -9.44 4.33
N ALA A 278 7.39 -9.10 4.44
CA ALA A 278 6.75 -8.61 5.66
C ALA A 278 6.81 -9.59 6.87
N ALA A 279 6.80 -10.91 6.65
CA ALA A 279 6.91 -11.91 7.71
C ALA A 279 8.33 -11.94 8.30
N ALA A 280 9.35 -12.02 7.42
CA ALA A 280 10.75 -11.93 7.83
C ALA A 280 11.05 -10.57 8.48
N GLY A 281 10.45 -9.49 7.96
CA GLY A 281 10.56 -8.14 8.52
C GLY A 281 10.13 -8.05 10.00
N ARG A 282 9.06 -8.76 10.39
CA ARG A 282 8.64 -8.84 11.80
C ARG A 282 9.71 -9.49 12.67
N ALA A 283 10.27 -10.61 12.22
CA ALA A 283 11.32 -11.32 12.94
C ALA A 283 12.57 -10.45 13.14
N PHE A 284 13.02 -9.77 12.09
CA PHE A 284 14.17 -8.85 12.19
C PHE A 284 13.90 -7.65 13.10
N ARG A 285 12.68 -7.09 13.08
CA ARG A 285 12.28 -6.03 14.03
C ARG A 285 12.26 -6.53 15.48
N MET A 286 11.80 -7.75 15.74
CA MET A 286 11.87 -8.36 17.07
C MET A 286 13.32 -8.53 17.54
N LEU A 287 14.22 -8.99 16.67
CA LEU A 287 15.65 -9.09 16.96
C LEU A 287 16.28 -7.72 17.26
N GLY A 288 15.88 -6.68 16.53
CA GLY A 288 16.38 -5.31 16.69
C GLY A 288 15.83 -4.58 17.92
N SER A 289 14.68 -5.01 18.46
CA SER A 289 14.00 -4.34 19.57
C SER A 289 14.69 -4.50 20.92
N PRO A 290 14.95 -3.43 21.68
CA PRO A 290 15.65 -3.48 22.97
C PRO A 290 14.90 -4.30 24.04
N ALA A 291 13.61 -4.58 23.82
CA ALA A 291 12.81 -5.41 24.70
C ALA A 291 13.17 -6.90 24.56
N ALA A 292 14.07 -7.38 25.42
CA ALA A 292 14.57 -8.76 25.42
C ALA A 292 13.50 -9.83 25.69
N SER A 293 12.31 -9.44 26.17
CA SER A 293 11.19 -10.35 26.46
C SER A 293 10.31 -10.68 25.26
N LEU A 294 10.54 -10.07 24.09
CA LEU A 294 9.70 -10.29 22.90
C LEU A 294 9.86 -11.70 22.28
N TYR A 295 10.98 -12.36 22.54
CA TYR A 295 11.27 -13.71 22.07
C TYR A 295 12.21 -14.42 23.03
N LEU A 296 12.13 -15.75 23.10
CA LEU A 296 12.95 -16.58 23.99
C LEU A 296 12.90 -16.05 25.43
N SER A 297 11.68 -15.98 25.98
CA SER A 297 11.40 -15.51 27.33
C SER A 297 11.90 -16.50 28.39
N HIS A 298 11.83 -16.11 29.67
CA HIS A 298 12.09 -17.01 30.80
C HIS A 298 11.32 -18.33 30.67
N ASP A 299 10.04 -18.25 30.30
CA ASP A 299 9.19 -19.43 30.18
C ASP A 299 9.61 -20.33 29.01
N ASP A 300 10.05 -19.75 27.90
CA ASP A 300 10.57 -20.51 26.74
C ASP A 300 11.87 -21.22 27.09
N CYS A 301 12.82 -20.50 27.71
CA CYS A 301 14.08 -21.04 28.20
C CYS A 301 13.86 -22.17 29.20
N LYS A 302 12.94 -21.97 30.15
CA LYS A 302 12.58 -22.96 31.17
C LYS A 302 11.92 -24.19 30.57
N ARG A 303 10.98 -24.02 29.63
CA ARG A 303 10.32 -25.14 28.92
C ARG A 303 11.34 -25.95 28.12
N PHE A 304 12.23 -25.27 27.40
CA PHE A 304 13.27 -25.94 26.61
C PHE A 304 14.24 -26.72 27.49
N LEU A 305 14.76 -26.13 28.57
CA LEU A 305 15.73 -26.80 29.45
C LEU A 305 15.12 -27.98 30.21
N LYS A 306 13.81 -27.95 30.50
CA LYS A 306 13.09 -29.10 31.10
C LYS A 306 13.06 -30.34 30.21
N LEU A 307 13.26 -30.21 28.90
CA LEU A 307 13.38 -31.35 27.98
C LEU A 307 14.66 -32.15 28.23
N THR A 308 15.64 -31.60 28.94
CA THR A 308 16.85 -32.29 29.39
C THR A 308 16.91 -32.30 30.92
N PRO A 309 16.20 -33.23 31.60
CA PRO A 309 16.08 -33.24 33.06
C PRO A 309 17.42 -33.24 33.80
N GLU A 310 18.44 -33.86 33.22
CA GLU A 310 19.81 -33.95 33.75
C GLU A 310 20.49 -32.58 33.89
N LEU A 311 20.12 -31.61 33.05
CA LEU A 311 20.69 -30.26 33.05
C LEU A 311 19.78 -29.24 33.73
N TYR A 312 18.55 -29.62 34.08
CA TYR A 312 17.58 -28.71 34.67
C TYR A 312 17.87 -28.48 36.16
N SER A 313 18.56 -27.37 36.45
CA SER A 313 18.77 -26.83 37.79
C SER A 313 18.54 -25.32 37.79
N ARG A 314 18.30 -24.72 38.97
CA ARG A 314 18.10 -23.26 39.07
C ARG A 314 19.32 -22.48 38.57
N ASP A 315 20.52 -23.01 38.82
CA ASP A 315 21.77 -22.36 38.42
C ASP A 315 22.04 -22.52 36.91
N ASN A 316 21.75 -23.69 36.34
CA ASN A 316 21.88 -23.91 34.92
C ASN A 316 20.87 -23.09 34.11
N LEU A 317 19.64 -22.96 34.60
CA LEU A 317 18.63 -22.10 33.96
C LEU A 317 19.10 -20.64 33.90
N ARG A 318 19.63 -20.10 35.01
CA ARG A 318 20.18 -18.74 35.04
C ARG A 318 21.36 -18.55 34.09
N ARG A 319 22.26 -19.54 33.99
CA ARG A 319 23.39 -19.51 33.06
C ARG A 319 22.93 -19.58 31.60
N PHE A 320 21.97 -20.45 31.31
CA PHE A 320 21.37 -20.61 30.01
C PHE A 320 20.72 -19.31 29.52
N GLU A 321 19.90 -18.67 30.36
CA GLU A 321 19.28 -17.38 30.07
C GLU A 321 20.31 -16.30 29.78
N LYS A 322 21.36 -16.20 30.61
CA LYS A 322 22.45 -15.26 30.38
C LYS A 322 23.11 -15.46 29.01
N ARG A 323 23.29 -16.70 28.56
CA ARG A 323 23.84 -17.00 27.23
C ARG A 323 22.86 -16.69 26.11
N VAL A 324 21.58 -16.95 26.30
CA VAL A 324 20.54 -16.52 25.35
C VAL A 324 20.57 -15.00 25.20
N ASP A 325 20.64 -14.24 26.29
CA ASP A 325 20.69 -12.77 26.25
C ASP A 325 21.97 -12.24 25.56
N GLU A 326 23.10 -12.91 25.73
CA GLU A 326 24.34 -12.62 24.98
C GLU A 326 24.14 -12.82 23.47
N VAL A 327 23.51 -13.93 23.05
CA VAL A 327 23.17 -14.17 21.65
C VAL A 327 22.21 -13.11 21.12
N LYS A 328 21.18 -12.73 21.89
CA LYS A 328 20.24 -11.65 21.52
C LYS A 328 20.96 -10.32 21.32
N SER A 329 21.91 -9.99 22.19
CA SER A 329 22.73 -8.78 22.08
C SER A 329 23.56 -8.78 20.80
N MET A 330 24.26 -9.88 20.49
CA MET A 330 25.01 -10.03 19.25
C MET A 330 24.11 -9.98 18.00
N ALA A 331 22.94 -10.62 18.06
CA ALA A 331 21.96 -10.61 16.97
C ALA A 331 21.45 -9.19 16.68
N ARG A 332 21.19 -8.39 17.72
CA ARG A 332 20.81 -6.97 17.61
C ARG A 332 21.82 -6.15 16.82
N GLU A 333 23.10 -6.35 17.08
CA GLU A 333 24.18 -5.67 16.34
C GLU A 333 24.20 -6.07 14.86
N ILE A 334 23.90 -7.33 14.57
CA ILE A 334 23.87 -7.86 13.20
C ILE A 334 22.68 -7.30 12.42
N VAL A 335 21.50 -7.18 13.03
CA VAL A 335 20.27 -6.67 12.37
C VAL A 335 20.18 -5.15 12.31
N ARG A 336 21.07 -4.41 13.01
CA ARG A 336 21.07 -2.94 13.04
C ARG A 336 20.89 -2.28 11.65
N PRO A 337 21.54 -2.75 10.56
CA PRO A 337 21.35 -2.15 9.23
C PRO A 337 19.91 -2.21 8.72
N LEU A 338 19.12 -3.22 9.12
CA LEU A 338 17.71 -3.34 8.73
C LEU A 338 16.78 -2.46 9.56
N MET A 339 17.26 -1.94 10.69
CA MET A 339 16.47 -1.13 11.63
C MET A 339 16.52 0.37 11.33
N SER A 340 17.41 0.81 10.43
CA SER A 340 17.38 2.20 9.99
C SER A 340 16.12 2.46 9.18
N SER A 341 15.56 3.65 9.30
CA SER A 341 14.40 4.08 8.52
C SER A 341 14.52 5.58 8.29
N ARG A 342 14.15 6.01 7.08
CA ARG A 342 14.23 7.41 6.65
C ARG A 342 12.84 7.99 6.36
N LEU A 343 11.83 7.42 7.01
CA LEU A 343 10.46 7.87 6.88
C LEU A 343 10.26 9.20 7.60
N GLU A 344 9.58 10.14 6.97
CA GLU A 344 9.14 11.39 7.60
C GLU A 344 8.16 11.11 8.75
N LEU A 345 7.48 9.96 8.70
CA LEU A 345 6.65 9.44 9.81
C LEU A 345 7.44 9.29 11.12
N GLU A 346 8.73 8.91 11.03
CA GLU A 346 9.60 8.70 12.20
C GLU A 346 10.13 10.03 12.76
N LEU A 347 10.53 10.94 11.88
CA LEU A 347 11.05 12.26 12.28
C LEU A 347 9.98 13.12 12.97
N GLY A 348 8.71 12.93 12.62
CA GLY A 348 7.57 13.63 13.22
C GLY A 348 7.23 13.24 14.67
N GLY A 349 8.05 12.44 15.36
CA GLY A 349 7.85 12.06 16.76
C GLY A 349 6.63 11.15 17.01
N GLY A 350 6.09 10.54 15.95
CA GLY A 350 4.94 9.66 16.05
C GLY A 350 5.32 8.30 16.62
N ARG A 351 4.72 7.91 17.74
CA ARG A 351 4.71 6.51 18.26
C ARG A 351 4.04 5.50 17.30
N SER A 352 3.80 5.89 16.05
CA SER A 352 3.09 5.11 15.03
C SER A 352 3.98 4.10 14.31
N THR A 353 5.29 4.15 14.53
CA THR A 353 6.26 3.23 13.95
C THR A 353 6.27 1.87 14.64
N ASP A 354 5.77 1.81 15.87
CA ASP A 354 5.48 0.56 16.58
C ASP A 354 4.43 -0.29 15.84
N ALA A 355 3.59 0.32 14.99
CA ALA A 355 2.62 -0.40 14.17
C ALA A 355 3.22 -0.96 12.87
N ILE A 356 4.40 -0.48 12.45
CA ILE A 356 5.04 -0.94 11.22
C ILE A 356 5.76 -2.25 11.51
N THR A 357 5.22 -3.31 10.91
CA THR A 357 5.69 -4.68 11.10
C THR A 357 6.70 -5.14 10.04
N TYR A 358 6.87 -4.37 8.97
CA TYR A 358 7.74 -4.66 7.83
C TYR A 358 8.99 -3.77 7.82
N LEU A 359 9.97 -4.08 6.97
CA LEU A 359 11.23 -3.32 6.91
C LEU A 359 11.05 -2.01 6.16
N THR A 360 11.72 -0.96 6.63
CA THR A 360 11.65 0.40 6.04
C THR A 360 13.06 1.00 5.83
N CYS A 361 14.07 0.12 5.74
CA CYS A 361 15.49 0.49 5.61
C CYS A 361 15.94 0.80 4.19
N VAL A 362 15.04 0.69 3.21
CA VAL A 362 15.31 1.01 1.82
C VAL A 362 15.66 2.49 1.69
N THR A 363 16.72 2.77 0.95
CA THR A 363 17.14 4.14 0.65
C THR A 363 16.69 4.52 -0.75
N VAL A 364 15.85 5.55 -0.84
CA VAL A 364 15.45 6.17 -2.10
C VAL A 364 16.29 7.43 -2.30
N SER A 365 16.85 7.57 -3.49
CA SER A 365 17.75 8.63 -3.91
C SER A 365 17.27 9.27 -5.21
N ASP A 366 17.92 10.33 -5.65
CA ASP A 366 17.48 11.15 -6.79
C ASP A 366 17.45 10.36 -8.10
N ARG A 367 18.31 9.36 -8.24
CA ARG A 367 18.33 8.43 -9.38
C ARG A 367 17.12 7.50 -9.42
N ASP A 368 16.46 7.31 -8.29
CA ASP A 368 15.29 6.44 -8.13
C ASP A 368 13.98 7.24 -8.37
N LEU A 369 14.08 8.52 -8.74
CA LEU A 369 12.92 9.35 -9.11
C LEU A 369 12.62 9.19 -10.61
N PRO A 370 11.36 8.93 -11.00
CA PRO A 370 11.01 8.68 -12.40
C PRO A 370 10.95 9.95 -13.25
N TRP A 371 11.09 11.14 -12.63
CA TRP A 371 11.23 12.42 -13.32
C TRP A 371 12.59 13.05 -13.05
N ARG A 372 13.09 13.80 -14.03
CA ARG A 372 14.28 14.66 -13.86
C ARG A 372 13.83 16.04 -13.44
N TYR A 373 14.48 16.61 -12.42
CA TYR A 373 14.38 18.05 -12.18
C TYR A 373 15.20 18.75 -13.26
N GLU A 374 14.53 19.47 -14.17
CA GLU A 374 15.22 20.46 -14.98
C GLU A 374 15.79 21.51 -14.00
N SER A 375 17.11 21.55 -13.93
CA SER A 375 17.88 22.39 -12.99
C SER A 375 18.05 23.79 -13.52
#